data_AF-Q57YX7-F1
#
_entry.id   AF-Q57YX7-F1
#
_cell.length_a   1.000
_cell.length_b   1.000
_cell.length_c   1.000
_cell.angle_alpha   90.00
_cell.angle_beta   90.00
_cell.angle_gamma   90.00
#
_symmetry.space_group_name_H-M   'P 1'
#
loop_
_entity.id
_entity.type
_entity.pdbx_description
1 polymer ?
#
loop_
_entity_poly.entity_id
_entity_poly.type
_entity_poly.pdbx_seq_one_letter_code
_entity_poly.pdbx_strand_id
1 'polypeptide(L)'
;MLWGAVTLLFPAVVMSLLFITAGVPDIRRCCIHSCVAAALVPLAVLVAIGISIALDQCILYLHEAARSAIPQPPPLRHALLQLKPDSLMTLSFLDVQIVAIFLFVSYGLQILLYHLVDIVRYLKISRRRLVM
;
A
#
# COMPACT_ATOMS: atom_id res chain seq x y z
N MET A 1 -16.21 -4.21 15.92
CA MET A 1 -14.75 -4.10 16.19
C MET A 1 -14.01 -3.15 15.24
N LEU A 2 -14.42 -3.00 13.97
CA LEU A 2 -13.80 -2.08 12.99
C LEU A 2 -13.73 -0.61 13.44
N TRP A 3 -14.75 -0.09 14.12
CA TRP A 3 -14.77 1.30 14.59
C TRP A 3 -13.63 1.63 15.59
N GLY A 4 -13.24 0.68 16.44
CA GLY A 4 -12.17 0.88 17.41
C GLY A 4 -10.78 0.96 16.77
N ALA A 5 -10.56 0.24 15.66
CA ALA A 5 -9.32 0.34 14.91
C ALA A 5 -9.21 1.68 14.18
N VAL A 6 -10.31 2.16 13.58
CA VAL A 6 -10.35 3.45 12.87
C VAL A 6 -10.08 4.61 13.83
N THR A 7 -10.68 4.61 15.02
CA THR A 7 -10.48 5.68 16.02
C THR A 7 -9.09 5.68 16.65
N LEU A 8 -8.40 4.54 16.72
CA LEU A 8 -7.00 4.46 17.16
C LEU A 8 -6.00 4.83 16.06
N LEU A 9 -6.27 4.49 14.80
CA LEU A 9 -5.39 4.79 13.68
C LEU A 9 -5.40 6.27 13.32
N PHE A 10 -6.57 6.93 13.38
CA PHE A 10 -6.69 8.36 13.06
C PHE A 10 -5.72 9.26 13.85
N PRO A 11 -5.65 9.22 15.20
CA PRO A 11 -4.71 10.03 15.96
C PRO A 11 -3.25 9.62 15.72
N ALA A 12 -2.95 8.33 15.48
CA ALA A 12 -1.60 7.89 15.16
C ALA A 12 -1.10 8.51 13.83
N VAL A 13 -1.96 8.54 12.81
CA VAL A 13 -1.68 9.21 11.53
C VAL A 13 -1.47 10.71 11.74
N VAL A 14 -2.37 11.38 12.46
CA VAL A 14 -2.29 12.83 12.72
C VAL A 14 -1.02 13.19 13.50
N MET A 15 -0.69 12.44 14.55
CA MET A 15 0.52 12.68 15.34
C MET A 15 1.80 12.47 14.53
N SER A 16 1.84 11.46 13.66
CA SER A 16 2.97 11.26 12.75
C SER A 16 3.12 12.44 11.78
N LEU A 17 2.00 12.97 11.26
CA LEU A 17 1.98 14.12 10.36
C LEU A 17 2.44 15.41 11.06
N LEU A 18 2.03 15.64 12.31
CA LEU A 18 2.47 16.78 13.12
C LEU A 18 3.97 16.74 13.42
N PHE A 19 4.53 15.55 13.65
CA PHE A 19 5.98 15.40 13.83
C PHE A 19 6.77 15.73 12.55
N ILE A 20 6.23 15.45 11.37
CA ILE A 20 6.84 15.81 10.07
C ILE A 20 6.93 17.34 9.91
N THR A 21 5.93 18.09 10.37
CA THR A 21 5.84 19.53 10.13
C THR A 21 6.62 20.38 11.14
N ALA A 22 6.84 19.90 12.36
CA ALA A 22 7.40 20.71 13.45
C ALA A 22 8.95 20.70 13.60
N GLY A 23 9.70 19.93 12.81
CA GLY A 23 11.15 19.71 13.00
C GLY A 23 12.12 20.70 12.31
N VAL A 24 13.18 21.08 13.04
CA VAL A 24 14.32 21.98 12.70
C VAL A 24 15.10 21.54 11.43
N PRO A 25 15.57 22.48 10.58
CA PRO A 25 15.93 22.27 9.16
C PRO A 25 17.08 21.30 8.79
N ASP A 26 18.11 21.13 9.61
CA ASP A 26 19.29 20.32 9.21
C ASP A 26 19.18 18.84 9.62
N ILE A 27 18.49 18.56 10.73
CA ILE A 27 18.08 17.21 11.15
C ILE A 27 16.90 16.71 10.26
N ARG A 28 16.28 17.64 9.53
CA ARG A 28 15.04 17.46 8.78
C ARG A 28 15.12 16.41 7.67
N ARG A 29 16.22 16.23 6.95
CA ARG A 29 16.23 15.24 5.83
C ARG A 29 16.12 13.80 6.31
N CYS A 30 16.95 13.39 7.28
CA CYS A 30 16.83 12.06 7.88
C CYS A 30 15.51 11.92 8.64
N CYS A 31 15.15 12.92 9.45
CA CYS A 31 13.90 12.87 10.21
C CYS A 31 12.66 12.84 9.31
N ILE A 32 12.64 13.54 8.16
CA ILE A 32 11.52 13.46 7.22
C ILE A 32 11.32 12.01 6.78
N HIS A 33 12.38 11.30 6.38
CA HIS A 33 12.25 9.91 5.94
C HIS A 33 11.87 8.96 7.08
N SER A 34 12.42 9.14 8.28
CA SER A 34 12.03 8.36 9.47
C SER A 34 10.57 8.63 9.86
N CYS A 35 10.13 9.89 9.79
CA CYS A 35 8.75 10.27 10.09
C CYS A 35 7.78 9.76 9.01
N VAL A 36 8.19 9.76 7.73
CA VAL A 36 7.41 9.11 6.66
C VAL A 36 7.30 7.62 6.93
N ALA A 37 8.39 6.94 7.29
CA ALA A 37 8.34 5.52 7.65
C ALA A 37 7.37 5.26 8.82
N ALA A 38 7.39 6.11 9.85
CA ALA A 38 6.45 6.02 10.97
C ALA A 38 4.99 6.28 10.55
N ALA A 39 4.75 7.26 9.67
CA ALA A 39 3.43 7.58 9.13
C ALA A 39 2.88 6.48 8.20
N LEU A 40 3.76 5.71 7.56
CA LEU A 40 3.37 4.60 6.70
C LEU A 40 2.87 3.38 7.48
N VAL A 41 3.23 3.22 8.75
CA VAL A 41 2.75 2.08 9.58
C VAL A 41 1.23 2.07 9.71
N PRO A 42 0.56 3.14 10.19
CA PRO A 42 -0.91 3.14 10.25
C PRO A 42 -1.56 3.07 8.87
N LEU A 43 -0.93 3.65 7.85
CA LEU A 43 -1.39 3.51 6.46
C LEU A 43 -1.32 2.05 6.00
N ALA A 44 -0.25 1.33 6.33
CA ALA A 44 -0.09 -0.08 6.02
C ALA A 44 -1.15 -0.94 6.70
N VAL A 45 -1.49 -0.64 7.96
CA VAL A 45 -2.61 -1.30 8.65
C VAL A 45 -3.92 -1.06 7.90
N LEU A 46 -4.21 0.19 7.52
CA LEU A 46 -5.43 0.53 6.80
C LEU A 46 -5.51 -0.18 5.44
N VAL A 47 -4.41 -0.17 4.69
CA VAL A 47 -4.30 -0.86 3.39
C VAL A 47 -4.44 -2.35 3.55
N ALA A 48 -3.79 -2.96 4.55
CA ALA A 48 -3.88 -4.40 4.80
C ALA A 48 -5.33 -4.81 5.16
N ILE A 49 -6.01 -4.04 6.02
CA ILE A 49 -7.44 -4.24 6.32
C ILE A 49 -8.28 -4.09 5.05
N GLY A 50 -8.04 -3.06 4.24
CA GLY A 50 -8.76 -2.84 2.99
C GLY A 50 -8.57 -3.98 1.99
N ILE A 51 -7.35 -4.50 1.86
CA ILE A 51 -7.02 -5.67 1.04
C ILE A 51 -7.74 -6.92 1.58
N SER A 52 -7.72 -7.17 2.90
CA SER A 52 -8.42 -8.30 3.50
C SER A 52 -9.93 -8.25 3.21
N ILE A 53 -10.55 -7.08 3.35
CA ILE A 53 -11.98 -6.89 3.04
C ILE A 53 -12.24 -7.11 1.54
N ALA A 54 -11.41 -6.54 0.67
CA ALA A 54 -11.58 -6.69 -0.78
C ALA A 54 -11.40 -8.15 -1.25
N LEU A 55 -10.43 -8.87 -0.67
CA LEU A 55 -10.21 -10.28 -0.95
C LEU A 55 -11.39 -11.14 -0.47
N ASP A 56 -11.91 -10.87 0.73
CA ASP A 56 -13.10 -11.55 1.26
C ASP A 56 -14.31 -11.36 0.32
N GLN A 57 -14.58 -10.12 -0.10
CA GLN A 57 -15.65 -9.82 -1.06
C GLN A 57 -15.42 -10.48 -2.44
N CYS A 58 -14.19 -10.51 -2.92
CA CYS A 58 -13.83 -11.14 -4.18
C CYS A 58 -14.05 -12.66 -4.13
N ILE A 59 -13.68 -13.31 -3.03
CA ILE A 59 -13.87 -14.75 -2.83
C ILE A 59 -15.35 -15.09 -2.72
N LEU A 60 -16.12 -14.31 -1.97
CA LEU A 60 -17.57 -14.48 -1.90
C LEU A 60 -18.20 -14.35 -3.30
N TYR A 61 -17.79 -13.35 -4.08
CA TYR A 61 -18.25 -13.17 -5.45
C TYR A 61 -17.87 -14.34 -6.37
N LEU A 62 -16.62 -14.82 -6.30
CA LEU A 62 -16.13 -15.96 -7.08
C LEU A 62 -16.86 -17.25 -6.71
N HIS A 63 -17.14 -17.47 -5.43
CA HIS A 63 -17.87 -18.64 -4.96
C HIS A 63 -19.33 -18.63 -5.40
N GLU A 64 -19.98 -17.46 -5.35
CA GLU A 64 -21.34 -17.29 -5.88
C GLU A 64 -21.37 -17.47 -7.41
N ALA A 65 -20.38 -16.93 -8.13
CA ALA A 65 -20.24 -17.12 -9.56
C ALA A 65 -20.04 -18.60 -9.93
N ALA A 66 -19.25 -19.36 -9.15
CA ALA A 66 -19.05 -20.80 -9.34
C ALA A 66 -20.30 -21.64 -9.01
N ARG A 67 -21.20 -21.14 -8.15
CA ARG A 67 -22.51 -21.75 -7.88
C ARG A 67 -23.54 -21.41 -8.96
N SER A 68 -23.48 -20.21 -9.51
CA SER A 68 -24.34 -19.80 -10.62
C SER A 68 -24.05 -20.68 -11.85
N ALA A 69 -25.10 -21.06 -12.59
CA ALA A 69 -25.08 -22.10 -13.62
C ALA A 69 -24.30 -21.74 -14.91
N ILE A 70 -23.24 -20.94 -14.81
CA ILE A 70 -22.36 -20.63 -15.94
C ILE A 70 -21.52 -21.88 -16.24
N PRO A 71 -21.52 -22.39 -17.48
CA PRO A 71 -20.69 -23.54 -17.85
C PRO A 71 -19.21 -23.19 -17.76
N GLN A 72 -18.59 -23.54 -16.63
CA GLN A 72 -17.16 -23.45 -16.42
C GLN A 72 -16.51 -24.83 -16.64
N PRO A 73 -15.26 -24.89 -17.15
CA PRO A 73 -14.55 -26.14 -17.28
C PRO A 73 -14.35 -26.78 -15.88
N PRO A 74 -14.53 -28.11 -15.75
CA PRO A 74 -14.52 -28.81 -14.46
C PRO A 74 -13.32 -28.51 -13.56
N PRO A 75 -12.05 -28.37 -14.05
CA PRO A 75 -10.94 -28.07 -13.15
C PRO A 75 -11.08 -26.71 -12.44
N LEU A 76 -11.64 -25.70 -13.10
CA LEU A 76 -11.82 -24.37 -12.50
C LEU A 76 -12.88 -24.40 -11.41
N ARG A 77 -14.00 -25.10 -11.64
CA ARG A 77 -15.06 -25.22 -10.64
C ARG A 77 -14.57 -25.92 -9.37
N HIS A 78 -13.77 -26.97 -9.51
CA HIS A 78 -13.17 -27.66 -8.35
C HIS A 78 -12.17 -26.78 -7.61
N ALA A 79 -11.31 -26.04 -8.32
CA ALA A 79 -10.37 -25.11 -7.71
C ALA A 79 -11.08 -23.98 -6.96
N LEU A 80 -12.16 -23.42 -7.53
CA LEU A 80 -12.94 -22.36 -6.89
C LEU A 80 -13.68 -22.83 -5.64
N LEU A 81 -14.24 -24.04 -5.65
CA LEU A 81 -14.90 -24.62 -4.46
C LEU A 81 -13.91 -24.99 -3.34
N GLN A 82 -12.63 -25.17 -3.66
CA GLN A 82 -11.58 -25.39 -2.65
C GLN A 82 -11.15 -24.10 -1.95
N LEU A 83 -11.44 -22.91 -2.50
CA LEU A 83 -11.25 -21.66 -1.78
C LEU A 83 -12.26 -21.61 -0.63
N LYS A 84 -11.83 -22.07 0.54
CA LYS A 84 -12.59 -21.95 1.78
C LYS A 84 -12.56 -20.46 2.22
N PRO A 85 -13.71 -19.79 2.40
CA PRO A 85 -13.77 -18.38 2.80
C PRO A 85 -13.24 -18.12 4.23
N ASP A 86 -13.14 -19.15 5.08
CA ASP A 86 -12.97 -18.95 6.52
C ASP A 86 -11.56 -18.52 6.99
N SER A 87 -10.51 -18.62 6.16
CA SER A 87 -9.13 -18.45 6.66
C SER A 87 -8.55 -17.03 6.55
N LEU A 88 -9.31 -16.04 6.07
CA LEU A 88 -8.76 -14.69 5.82
C LEU A 88 -8.85 -13.73 7.02
N MET A 89 -9.50 -14.13 8.12
CA MET A 89 -9.72 -13.21 9.25
C MET A 89 -8.50 -13.00 10.15
N THR A 90 -7.46 -13.84 10.07
CA THR A 90 -6.24 -13.60 10.86
C THR A 90 -5.29 -12.72 10.07
N LEU A 91 -5.53 -11.40 10.09
CA LEU A 91 -4.53 -10.43 9.68
C LEU A 91 -3.29 -10.64 10.56
N SER A 92 -2.24 -11.24 10.01
CA SER A 92 -1.03 -11.48 10.79
C SER A 92 -0.25 -10.17 10.92
N PHE A 93 0.50 -10.03 12.01
CA PHE A 93 1.41 -8.90 12.17
C PHE A 93 2.44 -8.82 11.03
N LEU A 94 2.84 -9.99 10.50
CA LEU A 94 3.74 -10.12 9.37
C LEU A 94 3.15 -9.53 8.07
N ASP A 95 1.85 -9.72 7.83
CA ASP A 95 1.17 -9.13 6.65
C ASP A 95 1.23 -7.61 6.68
N VAL A 96 0.97 -7.01 7.85
CA VAL A 96 1.06 -5.56 8.05
C VAL A 96 2.50 -5.07 7.82
N GLN A 97 3.50 -5.81 8.31
CA GLN A 97 4.91 -5.46 8.09
C GLN A 97 5.30 -5.52 6.62
N ILE A 98 4.90 -6.56 5.88
CA ILE A 98 5.16 -6.68 4.45
C ILE A 98 4.53 -5.50 3.69
N VAL A 99 3.27 -5.16 3.99
CA VAL A 99 2.60 -4.02 3.37
C VAL A 99 3.32 -2.71 3.71
N ALA A 100 3.78 -2.52 4.95
CA ALA A 100 4.54 -1.33 5.35
C ALA A 100 5.87 -1.21 4.60
N ILE A 101 6.61 -2.32 4.46
CA ILE A 101 7.86 -2.37 3.70
C ILE A 101 7.57 -2.06 2.23
N PHE A 102 6.53 -2.65 1.65
CA PHE A 102 6.15 -2.41 0.26
C PHE A 102 5.80 -0.94 0.02
N LEU A 103 5.03 -0.32 0.91
CA LEU A 103 4.73 1.11 0.85
C LEU A 103 6.00 1.96 0.97
N PHE A 104 6.92 1.62 1.88
CA PHE A 104 8.18 2.35 2.03
C PHE A 104 9.07 2.23 0.79
N VAL A 105 9.16 1.05 0.18
CA VAL A 105 9.88 0.84 -1.08
C VAL A 105 9.24 1.63 -2.22
N SER A 106 7.90 1.64 -2.30
CA SER A 106 7.16 2.40 -3.31
C SER A 106 7.40 3.92 -3.18
N TYR A 107 7.48 4.43 -1.94
CA TYR A 107 7.84 5.81 -1.65
C TYR A 107 9.27 6.13 -2.10
N GLY A 108 10.24 5.27 -1.78
CA GLY A 108 11.63 5.43 -2.25
C GLY A 108 11.73 5.40 -3.78
N LEU A 109 10.98 4.52 -4.43
CA LEU A 109 10.90 4.43 -5.89
C LEU A 109 10.29 5.70 -6.50
N GLN A 110 9.27 6.28 -5.90
CA GLN A 110 8.67 7.53 -6.36
C GLN A 110 9.66 8.69 -6.32
N ILE A 111 10.46 8.80 -5.25
CA ILE A 111 11.53 9.81 -5.15
C ILE A 111 12.57 9.59 -6.24
N LEU A 112 12.99 8.34 -6.46
CA LEU A 112 13.96 8.00 -7.49
C LEU A 112 13.43 8.37 -8.89
N LEU A 113 12.17 8.06 -9.18
CA LEU A 113 11.52 8.39 -10.45
C LEU A 113 11.44 9.91 -10.65
N TYR A 114 11.12 10.68 -9.60
CA TYR A 114 11.11 12.13 -9.66
C TYR A 114 12.48 12.69 -10.07
N HIS A 115 13.56 12.24 -9.40
CA HIS A 115 14.91 12.64 -9.75
C HIS A 115 15.34 12.18 -11.15
N LEU A 116 14.93 10.98 -11.57
CA LEU A 116 15.22 10.49 -12.91
C LEU A 116 14.56 11.36 -13.99
N VAL A 117 13.30 11.76 -13.79
CA VAL A 117 12.57 12.66 -14.70
C VAL A 117 13.27 14.02 -14.79
N ASP A 118 13.74 14.56 -13.67
CA ASP A 118 14.47 15.82 -13.65
C ASP A 118 15.81 15.72 -14.39
N ILE A 119 16.59 14.66 -14.15
CA ILE A 119 17.85 14.42 -14.86
C ILE A 119 17.60 14.31 -16.38
N VAL A 120 16.58 13.55 -16.79
CA VAL A 120 16.20 13.44 -18.21
C VAL A 120 15.78 14.80 -18.79
N ARG A 121 15.04 15.62 -18.02
CA ARG A 121 14.67 16.97 -18.42
C ARG A 121 15.90 17.86 -18.61
N TYR A 122 16.86 17.83 -17.68
CA TYR A 122 18.10 18.59 -17.80
C TYR A 122 18.96 18.14 -18.98
N LEU A 123 19.07 16.83 -19.23
CA LEU A 123 19.76 16.29 -20.40
C LEU A 123 19.09 16.73 -21.71
N LYS A 124 17.76 16.77 -21.75
CA LYS A 124 17.01 17.26 -22.92
C LYS A 124 17.27 18.74 -23.18
N ILE A 125 17.33 19.57 -22.14
CA ILE A 125 17.66 21.00 -22.24
C ILE A 125 19.12 21.19 -22.67
N SER A 126 20.05 20.46 -22.07
CA SER A 126 21.48 20.50 -22.43
C SER A 126 21.70 20.10 -23.88
N ARG A 127 21.07 19.01 -24.34
CA ARG A 127 21.11 18.58 -25.75
C ARG A 127 20.60 19.66 -26.69
N ARG A 128 19.50 20.37 -26.34
CA ARG A 128 19.00 21.48 -27.17
C ARG A 128 20.01 22.63 -27.28
N ARG A 129 20.75 22.93 -26.21
CA ARG A 129 21.79 23.96 -26.21
C ARG A 129 23.02 23.59 -27.03
N LEU A 130 23.33 22.30 -27.16
CA LEU A 130 24.48 21.82 -27.96
C LEU A 130 24.20 21.76 -29.47
N VAL A 131 22.94 21.79 -29.88
CA VAL A 131 22.54 21.75 -31.32
C VAL A 131 22.35 23.16 -31.90
N MET A 132 22.28 24.19 -31.06
CA MET A 132 22.28 25.61 -31.46
C MET A 132 23.71 26.14 -31.51
#